data_AF-A0A0U0W2Z2-F1
#
_entry.id   AF-A0A0U0W2Z2-F1
#
_cell.length_a   1.000
_cell.length_b   1.000
_cell.length_c   1.000
_cell.angle_alpha   90.00
_cell.angle_beta   90.00
_cell.angle_gamma   90.00
#
_symmetry.space_group_name_H-M   'P 1'
#
loop_
_entity.id
_entity.type
_entity.pdbx_description
1 polymer ?
#
loop_
_entity_poly.entity_id
_entity_poly.type
_entity_poly.pdbx_seq_one_letter_code
_entity_poly.pdbx_strand_id
1 'polypeptide(L)'
;MVDPEALFAAGSAVVAAGGGLEANLTVLSTGCAAHTGLDAAGMVFGLGYQDAAESLLKAAAAGINACRHSGALIQQGASNYSKAEAASTLGGGAGVLQAPAAPES
;
A
#
# COMPACT_ATOMS: atom_id res chain seq x y z
N MET A 1 -8.70 1.44 25.87
CA MET A 1 -9.06 2.58 25.01
C MET A 1 -8.13 2.53 23.80
N VAL A 2 -8.66 2.55 22.59
CA VAL A 2 -7.86 2.66 21.36
C VAL A 2 -7.70 4.14 21.07
N ASP A 3 -6.48 4.61 20.83
CA ASP A 3 -6.23 5.99 20.40
C ASP A 3 -6.49 6.12 18.89
N PRO A 4 -7.49 6.91 18.45
CA PRO A 4 -7.86 6.99 17.04
C PRO A 4 -6.77 7.61 16.16
N GLU A 5 -5.96 8.54 16.67
CA GLU A 5 -4.88 9.18 15.92
C GLU A 5 -3.73 8.19 15.66
N ALA A 6 -3.31 7.43 16.69
CA ALA A 6 -2.33 6.37 16.55
C ALA A 6 -2.78 5.28 15.57
N LEU A 7 -4.08 4.94 15.58
CA LEU A 7 -4.63 3.98 14.63
C LEU A 7 -4.63 4.53 13.18
N PHE A 8 -4.99 5.80 12.99
CA PHE A 8 -4.93 6.46 11.68
C PHE A 8 -3.48 6.55 11.15
N ALA A 9 -2.53 6.88 12.03
CA ALA A 9 -1.10 6.89 11.70
C ALA A 9 -0.58 5.51 11.31
N ALA A 10 -1.02 4.45 12.00
CA ALA A 10 -0.68 3.08 11.64
C ALA A 10 -1.20 2.70 10.25
N GLY A 11 -2.46 3.03 9.93
CA GLY A 11 -3.01 2.81 8.59
C GLY A 11 -2.24 3.58 7.50
N SER A 12 -1.85 4.82 7.78
CA SER A 12 -1.04 5.65 6.88
C SER A 12 0.35 5.04 6.62
N ALA A 13 0.99 4.48 7.66
CA ALA A 13 2.27 3.80 7.53
C ALA A 13 2.18 2.54 6.65
N VAL A 14 1.09 1.78 6.74
CA VAL A 14 0.85 0.61 5.87
C VAL A 14 0.70 1.02 4.41
N VAL A 15 -0.04 2.11 4.12
CA VAL A 15 -0.15 2.65 2.75
C VAL A 15 1.22 3.09 2.23
N ALA A 16 2.01 3.79 3.05
CA ALA A 16 3.35 4.25 2.68
C ALA A 16 4.30 3.08 2.38
N ALA A 17 4.22 1.99 3.15
CA ALA A 17 4.98 0.77 2.86
C ALA A 17 4.64 0.17 1.49
N GLY A 18 3.36 0.19 1.10
CA GLY A 18 2.91 -0.21 -0.24
C GLY A 18 3.51 0.66 -1.35
N GLY A 19 3.52 1.98 -1.18
CA GLY A 19 4.16 2.90 -2.13
C GLY A 19 5.68 2.72 -2.23
N GLY A 20 6.35 2.40 -1.11
CA GLY A 20 7.78 2.07 -1.11
C GLY A 20 8.09 0.77 -1.87
N LEU A 21 7.23 -0.24 -1.75
CA LEU A 21 7.35 -1.48 -2.52
C LEU A 21 7.20 -1.22 -4.03
N GLU A 22 6.21 -0.43 -4.43
CA GLU A 22 5.99 0.01 -5.81
C GLU A 22 7.23 0.70 -6.40
N ALA A 23 7.80 1.67 -5.68
CA ALA A 23 9.00 2.38 -6.12
C ALA A 23 10.21 1.46 -6.33
N ASN A 24 10.43 0.51 -5.42
CA ASN A 24 11.53 -0.47 -5.56
C ASN A 24 11.35 -1.39 -6.79
N LEU A 25 10.11 -1.75 -7.12
CA LEU A 25 9.82 -2.58 -8.30
C LEU A 25 10.02 -1.83 -9.61
N THR A 26 9.73 -0.53 -9.64
CA THR A 26 10.07 0.33 -10.78
C THR A 26 11.58 0.34 -11.01
N VAL A 27 12.37 0.57 -9.95
CA VAL A 27 13.85 0.57 -10.03
C VAL A 27 14.37 -0.78 -10.52
N LEU A 28 13.86 -1.89 -9.97
CA LEU A 28 14.22 -3.24 -10.39
C LEU A 28 13.91 -3.44 -11.89
N SER A 29 12.69 -3.13 -12.32
CA SER A 29 12.26 -3.27 -13.71
C SER A 29 13.15 -2.50 -14.69
N THR A 30 13.50 -1.26 -14.35
CA THR A 30 14.42 -0.44 -15.15
C THR A 30 15.83 -1.04 -15.18
N GLY A 31 16.35 -1.50 -14.04
CA GLY A 31 17.66 -2.15 -13.96
C GLY A 31 17.76 -3.41 -14.83
N CYS A 32 16.71 -4.24 -14.80
CA CYS A 32 16.61 -5.43 -15.62
C CYS A 32 16.59 -5.09 -17.11
N ALA A 33 15.79 -4.10 -17.53
CA ALA A 33 15.74 -3.66 -18.92
C ALA A 33 17.09 -3.11 -19.43
N ALA A 34 17.89 -2.48 -18.56
CA ALA A 34 19.21 -1.97 -18.92
C ALA A 34 20.28 -3.08 -19.06
N HIS A 35 20.15 -4.20 -18.34
CA HIS A 35 21.15 -5.27 -18.27
C HIS A 35 20.87 -6.47 -19.21
N THR A 36 19.64 -6.64 -19.70
CA THR A 36 19.27 -7.75 -20.60
C THR A 36 19.50 -7.44 -22.09
N GLY A 37 20.26 -6.38 -22.40
CA GLY A 37 20.60 -6.01 -23.76
C GLY A 37 21.38 -7.09 -24.52
N LEU A 38 20.73 -7.74 -25.49
CA LEU A 38 21.32 -8.28 -26.73
C LEU A 38 22.37 -9.43 -26.64
N ASP A 39 22.20 -10.44 -25.78
CA ASP A 39 22.93 -11.71 -25.94
C ASP A 39 22.00 -12.94 -25.97
N ALA A 40 22.34 -13.92 -26.82
CA ALA A 40 21.55 -15.09 -27.17
C ALA A 40 21.28 -16.04 -25.98
N ALA A 41 22.06 -15.95 -24.89
CA ALA A 41 21.75 -16.60 -23.62
C ALA A 41 20.50 -16.01 -22.93
N GLY A 42 20.20 -14.74 -23.17
CA GLY A 42 19.05 -14.01 -22.63
C GLY A 42 17.70 -14.39 -23.25
N MET A 43 17.66 -15.04 -24.42
CA MET A 43 16.41 -15.54 -25.02
C MET A 43 15.93 -16.86 -24.41
N VAL A 44 16.85 -17.78 -24.10
CA VAL A 44 16.51 -19.10 -23.49
C VAL A 44 16.25 -18.96 -21.99
N PHE A 45 17.04 -18.15 -21.28
CA PHE A 45 16.72 -17.74 -19.90
C PHE A 45 15.55 -16.74 -19.84
N GLY A 46 15.22 -16.09 -20.96
CA GLY A 46 14.16 -15.08 -21.07
C GLY A 46 12.77 -15.60 -20.75
N LEU A 47 12.43 -16.84 -21.12
CA LEU A 47 11.12 -17.44 -20.79
C LEU A 47 10.98 -17.75 -19.28
N GLY A 48 12.02 -18.30 -18.66
CA GLY A 48 12.03 -18.56 -17.21
C GLY A 48 12.11 -17.26 -16.39
N TYR A 49 12.84 -16.26 -16.89
CA TYR A 49 12.88 -14.92 -16.32
C TYR A 49 11.55 -14.19 -16.48
N GLN A 50 10.85 -14.38 -17.59
CA GLN A 50 9.52 -13.81 -17.83
C GLN A 50 8.48 -14.38 -16.87
N ASP A 51 8.42 -15.71 -16.68
CA ASP A 51 7.46 -16.33 -15.75
C ASP A 51 7.74 -15.94 -14.29
N ALA A 52 9.03 -15.91 -13.90
CA ALA A 52 9.45 -15.45 -12.58
C ALA A 52 9.19 -13.95 -12.37
N ALA A 53 9.46 -13.10 -13.38
CA ALA A 53 9.19 -11.68 -13.33
C ALA A 53 7.69 -11.38 -13.33
N GLU A 54 6.89 -12.11 -14.10
CA GLU A 54 5.43 -12.02 -14.09
C GLU A 54 4.87 -12.42 -12.72
N SER A 55 5.35 -13.53 -12.16
CA SER A 55 4.98 -13.98 -10.82
C SER A 55 5.36 -12.95 -9.75
N LEU A 56 6.57 -12.36 -9.84
CA LEU A 56 7.02 -11.30 -8.94
C LEU A 56 6.14 -10.05 -9.06
N LEU A 57 5.84 -9.60 -10.28
CA LEU A 57 4.97 -8.44 -10.52
C LEU A 57 3.54 -8.68 -10.02
N LYS A 58 2.99 -9.88 -10.21
CA LYS A 58 1.68 -10.27 -9.66
C LYS A 58 1.67 -10.27 -8.14
N ALA A 59 2.67 -10.90 -7.52
CA ALA A 59 2.80 -10.95 -6.05
C ALA A 59 2.99 -9.54 -5.46
N ALA A 60 3.80 -8.71 -6.11
CA ALA A 60 3.97 -7.31 -5.76
C ALA A 60 2.68 -6.50 -5.86
N ALA A 61 1.97 -6.57 -6.99
CA ALA A 61 0.71 -5.88 -7.19
C ALA A 61 -0.32 -6.31 -6.14
N ALA A 62 -0.39 -7.61 -5.85
CA ALA A 62 -1.24 -8.13 -4.77
C ALA A 62 -0.84 -7.57 -3.40
N GLY A 63 0.45 -7.51 -3.08
CA GLY A 63 0.98 -6.94 -1.84
C GLY A 63 0.67 -5.44 -1.70
N ILE A 64 0.93 -4.65 -2.76
CA ILE A 64 0.64 -3.21 -2.79
C ILE A 64 -0.85 -2.96 -2.59
N ASN A 65 -1.71 -3.70 -3.30
CA ASN A 65 -3.15 -3.56 -3.19
C ASN A 65 -3.66 -3.97 -1.79
N ALA A 66 -3.10 -5.03 -1.20
CA ALA A 66 -3.40 -5.44 0.17
C ALA A 66 -3.01 -4.34 1.18
N CYS A 67 -1.81 -3.76 1.06
CA CYS A 67 -1.37 -2.64 1.89
C CYS A 67 -2.33 -1.44 1.79
N ARG A 68 -2.67 -1.02 0.56
CA ARG A 68 -3.62 0.10 0.33
C ARG A 68 -4.98 -0.19 0.97
N HIS A 69 -5.52 -1.38 0.73
CA HIS A 69 -6.84 -1.77 1.24
C HIS A 69 -6.86 -1.86 2.77
N SER A 70 -5.90 -2.57 3.38
CA SER A 70 -5.83 -2.70 4.84
C SER A 70 -5.57 -1.36 5.52
N GLY A 71 -4.70 -0.52 4.97
CA GLY A 71 -4.46 0.83 5.49
C GLY A 71 -5.72 1.70 5.49
N ALA A 72 -6.49 1.67 4.39
CA ALA A 72 -7.75 2.40 4.28
C ALA A 72 -8.81 1.92 5.29
N LEU A 73 -8.93 0.60 5.50
CA LEU A 73 -9.84 0.04 6.52
C LEU A 73 -9.44 0.46 7.94
N ILE A 74 -8.14 0.48 8.24
CA ILE A 74 -7.61 0.92 9.54
C ILE A 74 -7.95 2.40 9.77
N GLN A 75 -7.69 3.27 8.79
CA GLN A 75 -8.00 4.71 8.84
C GLN A 75 -9.52 4.97 8.94
N GLN A 76 -10.34 4.18 8.25
CA GLN A 76 -11.80 4.25 8.35
C GLN A 76 -12.28 3.84 9.75
N GLY A 77 -11.72 2.76 10.31
CA GLY A 77 -11.97 2.35 11.69
C GLY A 77 -11.64 3.45 12.69
N ALA A 78 -10.47 4.07 12.56
CA ALA A 78 -10.08 5.23 13.38
C ALA A 78 -11.06 6.40 13.28
N SER A 79 -11.51 6.73 12.06
CA SER A 79 -12.50 7.79 11.83
C SER A 79 -13.85 7.47 12.47
N ASN A 80 -14.28 6.21 12.42
CA ASN A 80 -15.52 5.77 13.06
C ASN A 80 -15.42 5.81 14.59
N TYR A 81 -14.29 5.39 15.17
CA TYR A 81 -14.03 5.52 16.61
C TYR A 81 -14.04 6.98 17.06
N SER A 82 -13.36 7.87 16.33
CA SER A 82 -13.33 9.31 16.63
C SER A 82 -14.74 9.93 16.61
N LYS A 83 -15.59 9.56 15.64
CA LYS A 83 -17.00 10.00 15.59
C LYS A 83 -17.83 9.49 16.76
N ALA A 84 -17.65 8.22 17.15
CA ALA A 84 -18.37 7.63 18.27
C ALA A 84 -18.01 8.34 19.59
N GLU A 85 -16.72 8.57 19.85
CA GLU A 85 -16.24 9.29 21.04
C GLU A 85 -16.78 10.73 21.09
N ALA A 86 -16.78 11.43 19.95
CA ALA A 86 -17.34 12.78 19.85
C ALA A 86 -18.86 12.82 20.07
N ALA A 87 -19.60 11.81 19.61
CA ALA A 87 -21.05 11.72 19.82
C ALA A 87 -21.42 11.37 21.27
N SER A 88 -20.56 10.62 21.97
CA SER A 88 -20.74 10.28 23.39
C SER A 88 -20.36 11.39 24.35
N THR A 89 -19.59 12.40 23.91
CA THR A 89 -19.30 13.61 24.68
C THR A 89 -20.27 14.74 24.30
N LEU A 90 -21.32 14.93 25.11
CA LEU A 90 -22.42 15.89 24.89
C LEU A 90 -22.02 17.39 24.79
N GLY A 91 -20.72 17.73 24.81
CA GLY A 91 -20.21 19.10 24.94
C GLY A 91 -19.04 19.48 24.03
N GLY A 92 -18.69 18.68 23.03
CA GLY A 92 -17.62 19.02 22.06
C GLY A 92 -16.26 18.44 22.46
N GLY A 93 -16.03 17.17 22.12
CA GLY A 93 -14.69 16.57 22.10
C GLY A 93 -13.95 16.86 20.80
N ALA A 94 -12.62 16.86 20.86
CA ALA A 94 -11.67 17.28 19.83
C ALA A 94 -12.01 16.81 18.39
N GLY A 95 -11.63 17.64 17.41
CA GLY A 95 -12.02 17.55 16.01
C GLY A 95 -12.07 16.13 15.43
N VAL A 96 -13.22 15.80 14.83
CA VAL A 96 -13.48 14.51 14.19
C VAL A 96 -12.46 14.26 13.09
N LEU A 97 -11.78 13.11 13.14
CA LEU A 97 -10.90 12.67 12.05
C LEU A 97 -11.73 12.53 10.76
N GLN A 98 -11.27 13.18 9.69
CA GLN A 98 -11.85 12.98 8.37
C GLN A 98 -11.54 11.57 7.87
N ALA A 99 -12.53 10.96 7.23
CA ALA A 99 -12.34 9.66 6.61
C ALA A 99 -11.23 9.74 5.55
N PRO A 100 -10.41 8.68 5.40
CA PRO A 100 -9.45 8.63 4.31
C PRO A 100 -10.18 8.77 2.96
N ALA A 101 -9.52 9.41 2.00
CA ALA A 101 -10.02 9.45 0.63
C ALA A 101 -10.22 8.01 0.11
N ALA A 102 -11.24 7.81 -0.73
CA ALA A 102 -11.47 6.52 -1.35
C ALA A 102 -10.21 6.10 -2.13
N PRO A 103 -9.81 4.82 -2.08
CA PRO A 103 -8.67 4.35 -2.86
C PRO A 103 -8.93 4.62 -4.33
N GLU A 104 -7.96 5.21 -5.02
CA GLU A 104 -8.04 5.46 -6.45
C GLU A 104 -8.03 4.11 -7.18
N SER A 105 -9.01 3.92 -8.07
CA SER A 105 -9.29 2.69 -8.82
C SER A 105 -8.27 2.39 -9.90
#